data_AF-W8KT51-F1
#
_entry.id   AF-W8KT51-F1
#
_cell.length_a   1.000
_cell.length_b   1.000
_cell.length_c   1.000
_cell.angle_alpha   90.00
_cell.angle_beta   90.00
_cell.angle_gamma   90.00
#
_symmetry.space_group_name_H-M   'P 1'
#
loop_
_entity.id
_entity.type
_entity.pdbx_description
1 polymer ?
#
loop_
_entity_poly.entity_id
_entity_poly.type
_entity_poly.pdbx_seq_one_letter_code
_entity_poly.pdbx_strand_id
1 'polypeptide(L)' 'MDNRFHLVLVAAKRARQLAGGAHAHLDWENDKPTVLALREIADGLVGPEVLDEVVAREHAGPSQVSEEEVRTEI' A
#
# COMPACT_ATOMS: atom_id res chain seq x y z
N MET A 1 5.92 -16.17 -10.28
CA MET A 1 6.23 -15.77 -8.88
C MET A 1 7.05 -16.90 -8.28
N ASP A 2 8.37 -16.87 -8.43
CA ASP A 2 9.20 -18.04 -8.15
C ASP A 2 9.65 -18.09 -6.68
N ASN A 3 9.42 -17.00 -5.94
CA ASN A 3 9.76 -16.87 -4.52
C ASN A 3 8.52 -16.51 -3.67
N ARG A 4 8.23 -17.35 -2.67
CA ARG A 4 7.12 -17.14 -1.71
C ARG A 4 7.26 -15.86 -0.87
N PHE A 5 8.50 -15.42 -0.58
CA PHE A 5 8.71 -14.15 0.11
C PHE A 5 8.29 -12.97 -0.75
N HIS A 6 8.50 -13.05 -2.06
CA HIS A 6 8.09 -12.00 -2.99
C HIS A 6 6.56 -11.88 -3.05
N LEU A 7 5.85 -13.01 -3.07
CA LEU A 7 4.39 -13.03 -2.96
C LEU A 7 3.90 -12.32 -1.69
N VAL A 8 4.52 -12.59 -0.54
CA VAL A 8 4.15 -11.95 0.73
C VAL A 8 4.38 -10.43 0.68
N LEU A 9 5.49 -9.98 0.10
CA LEU A 9 5.79 -8.54 -0.03
C LEU A 9 4.78 -7.83 -0.92
N VAL A 10 4.49 -8.40 -2.10
CA VAL A 10 3.52 -7.85 -3.06
C VAL A 10 2.12 -7.81 -2.44
N ALA A 11 1.66 -8.92 -1.86
CA ALA A 11 0.36 -9.00 -1.21
C ALA A 11 0.23 -8.02 -0.05
N ALA A 12 1.27 -7.87 0.78
CA ALA A 12 1.26 -6.94 1.91
C ALA A 12 1.19 -5.48 1.46
N LYS A 13 1.97 -5.08 0.43
CA LYS A 13 1.92 -3.71 -0.09
C LYS A 13 0.56 -3.42 -0.72
N ARG A 14 0.07 -4.33 -1.57
CA ARG A 14 -1.23 -4.18 -2.21
C ARG A 14 -2.38 -4.11 -1.20
N ALA A 15 -2.37 -4.95 -0.17
CA ALA A 15 -3.37 -4.91 0.89
C ALA A 15 -3.39 -3.56 1.62
N ARG A 16 -2.23 -2.92 1.85
CA ARG A 16 -2.17 -1.56 2.41
C ARG A 16 -2.77 -0.51 1.48
N GLN A 17 -2.52 -0.61 0.18
CA GLN A 17 -3.14 0.29 -0.80
C GLN A 17 -4.67 0.15 -0.77
N LEU A 18 -5.20 -1.08 -0.80
CA LEU A 18 -6.63 -1.37 -0.69
C LEU A 18 -7.23 -0.84 0.62
N ALA A 19 -6.56 -1.07 1.75
CA ALA A 19 -6.97 -0.52 3.05
C ALA A 19 -6.93 1.02 3.06
N GLY A 20 -6.04 1.63 2.27
CA GLY A 20 -5.96 3.06 2.04
C GLY A 20 -7.04 3.61 1.09
N GLY A 21 -7.92 2.76 0.55
CA GLY A 21 -8.96 3.15 -0.39
C GLY A 21 -8.53 3.20 -1.85
N ALA A 22 -7.41 2.54 -2.21
CA ALA A 22 -7.09 2.31 -3.61
C ALA A 22 -8.18 1.48 -4.29
N HIS A 23 -8.36 1.70 -5.59
CA HIS A 23 -9.32 0.98 -6.40
C HIS A 23 -8.96 -0.52 -6.46
N ALA A 24 -9.95 -1.39 -6.24
CA ALA A 24 -9.82 -2.84 -6.38
C ALA A 24 -10.10 -3.28 -7.82
N HIS A 25 -9.32 -4.21 -8.36
CA HIS A 25 -9.53 -4.78 -9.70
C HIS A 25 -10.57 -5.89 -9.72
N LEU A 26 -10.86 -6.48 -8.56
CA LEU A 26 -11.88 -7.51 -8.35
C LEU A 26 -12.96 -7.01 -7.41
N ASP A 27 -14.15 -7.58 -7.55
CA ASP A 27 -15.27 -7.30 -6.67
C ASP A 27 -15.03 -7.81 -5.24
N TRP A 28 -15.53 -7.06 -4.27
CA TRP A 28 -15.45 -7.41 -2.86
C TRP A 28 -16.44 -8.52 -2.52
N GLU A 29 -15.94 -9.66 -2.02
CA GLU A 29 -16.78 -10.79 -1.60
C GLU A 29 -16.78 -10.95 -0.07
N ASN A 30 -16.96 -9.83 0.65
CA ASN A 30 -16.69 -9.73 2.10
C ASN A 30 -15.23 -10.04 2.48
N ASP A 31 -14.32 -9.80 1.53
CA ASP A 31 -12.90 -10.01 1.73
C ASP A 31 -12.29 -8.97 2.68
N LYS A 32 -11.30 -9.43 3.44
CA LYS A 32 -10.31 -8.50 4.01
C LYS A 32 -9.37 -8.04 2.90
N PRO A 33 -8.77 -6.84 2.99
CA PRO A 33 -7.84 -6.33 1.97
C PRO A 33 -6.70 -7.29 1.61
N THR A 34 -6.22 -8.08 2.58
CA THR A 34 -5.19 -9.11 2.36
C THR A 34 -5.67 -10.27 1.50
N VAL A 35 -6.93 -10.68 1.64
CA VAL A 35 -7.53 -11.76 0.85
C VAL A 35 -7.78 -11.27 -0.57
N LEU A 36 -8.34 -10.07 -0.73
CA LEU A 36 -8.56 -9.47 -2.04
C LEU A 36 -7.25 -9.27 -2.81
N ALA A 37 -6.19 -8.77 -2.16
CA ALA A 37 -4.87 -8.64 -2.77
C ALA A 37 -4.31 -9.99 -3.28
N LEU A 38 -4.50 -11.08 -2.52
CA LEU A 38 -4.07 -12.41 -2.96
C LEU A 38 -4.88 -12.92 -4.15
N ARG A 39 -6.18 -12.61 -4.22
CA ARG A 39 -7.04 -12.93 -5.37
C ARG A 39 -6.60 -12.15 -6.61
N GLU A 40 -6.34 -10.85 -6.49
CA GLU A 40 -5.83 -10.03 -7.60
C GLU A 40 -4.49 -10.55 -8.13
N ILE A 41 -3.60 -11.03 -7.24
CA ILE A 41 -2.32 -11.65 -7.64
C ILE A 41 -2.55 -13.00 -8.34
N ALA A 42 -3.49 -13.82 -7.85
CA ALA A 42 -3.82 -15.11 -8.46
C ALA A 42 -4.41 -14.95 -9.88
N ASP A 43 -5.18 -13.88 -10.10
CA ASP A 43 -5.75 -13.53 -11.42
C ASP A 43 -4.76 -12.76 -12.32
N GLY A 44 -3.54 -12.50 -11.83
CA GLY A 44 -2.49 -11.81 -12.60
C GLY A 44 -2.76 -10.31 -12.83
N LEU A 45 -3.67 -9.72 -12.06
CA LEU A 45 -4.05 -8.30 -12.14
C LEU A 45 -3.08 -7.41 -11.36
N VAL A 46 -2.35 -7.98 -10.39
CA VAL A 46 -1.33 -7.30 -9.58
C VAL A 46 -0.07 -8.14 -9.51
N GLY A 47 1.07 -7.54 -9.83
CA GLY A 47 2.39 -8.18 -9.80
C GLY A 47 3.46 -7.40 -9.01
N PRO A 48 4.74 -7.79 -9.17
CA PRO A 48 5.90 -7.17 -8.53
C PRO A 48 5.99 -5.64 -8.66
N GLU A 49 5.48 -5.09 -9.76
CA GLU A 49 5.46 -3.67 -10.08
C GLU A 49 4.80 -2.83 -8.99
N VAL A 50 3.87 -3.41 -8.22
CA VAL A 50 3.26 -2.73 -7.06
C VAL A 50 4.33 -2.27 -6.07
N LEU A 51 5.48 -2.95 -5.97
CA LEU A 51 6.58 -2.62 -5.06
C LEU A 51 7.30 -1.32 -5.43
N ASP A 52 7.22 -0.90 -6.69
CA ASP A 52 7.86 0.33 -7.18
C ASP A 52 6.93 1.55 -7.08
N GLU A 53 5.61 1.33 -6.90
CA GLU A 53 4.64 2.42 -6.79
C GLU A 53 4.85 3.25 -5.52
N VAL A 54 5.02 4.57 -5.67
CA VAL A 54 5.11 5.49 -4.54
C VAL A 54 3.72 6.03 -4.22
N VAL A 55 3.20 5.71 -3.04
CA VAL A 55 1.91 6.26 -2.61
C VAL A 55 2.17 7.58 -1.87
N ALA A 56 1.58 8.69 -2.33
CA ALA A 56 1.81 10.02 -1.74
C ALA A 56 1.56 10.08 -0.23
N ARG A 57 0.65 9.24 0.29
CA ARG A 57 0.37 9.10 1.73
C ARG A 57 1.55 8.55 2.54
N GLU A 58 2.45 7.77 1.94
CA GLU A 58 3.63 7.23 2.64
C GLU A 58 4.67 8.31 2.95
N HIS A 59 4.72 9.39 2.15
CA HIS A 59 5.64 10.52 2.35
C HIS A 59 5.00 11.72 3.05
N ALA A 60 3.66 11.76 3.13
CA ALA A 60 2.90 12.84 3.77
C ALA A 60 2.61 12.55 5.25
N GLY A 61 3.52 11.88 5.96
CA GLY A 61 3.51 11.95 7.43
C GLY A 61 3.55 13.43 7.82
N PRO A 62 2.68 13.92 8.73
CA PRO A 62 2.70 15.32 9.11
C PRO A 62 4.12 15.67 9.55
N SER A 63 4.71 16.72 8.96
CA SER A 63 5.95 17.30 9.48
C SER A 63 5.70 17.59 10.96
N GLN A 64 6.45 16.93 11.84
CA GLN A 64 6.32 17.13 13.29
C GLN A 64 6.85 18.48 13.75
N VAL A 65 7.46 19.24 12.84
CA VAL A 65 7.94 20.59 13.13
C VAL A 65 6.74 21.53 13.15
N SER A 66 6.36 21.94 14.35
CA SER A 66 5.35 22.97 14.56
C SER A 66 5.86 24.34 14.10
N GLU A 67 4.97 25.23 13.64
CA GLU A 67 5.33 26.63 13.34
C GLU A 67 5.90 27.37 14.58
N GLU A 68 5.66 26.84 15.77
CA GLU A 68 6.12 27.34 17.07
C GLU A 68 7.60 27.00 17.33
N GLU A 69 8.06 25.82 16.91
CA GLU A 69 9.50 25.45 16.96
C GLU A 69 10.33 26.28 15.98
N VAL A 70 9.82 26.53 14.76
CA VAL A 70 10.51 27.36 13.74
C VAL A 70 10.75 28.80 14.24
N ARG A 71 9.86 29.32 15.08
CA ARG A 71 9.92 30.69 15.60
C ARG A 71 10.92 30.86 16.73
N THR A 72 11.25 29.78 17.44
CA THR A 72 12.09 29.83 18.66
C THR A 72 13.59 29.83 18.33
N GLU A 73 13.97 29.50 17.09
CA GLU A 73 15.37 29.44 16.64
C GLU A 73 15.91 30.72 15.96
N ILE A 74 15.18 31.85 16.03
CA ILE A 74 15.61 33.17 15.56
C ILE A 74 15.66 34.15 16.72
#